data_AF-A0A7C9LMB0-F1
#
_entry.id   AF-A0A7C9LMB0-F1
#
_cell.length_a   1.000
_cell.length_b   1.000
_cell.length_c   1.000
_cell.angle_alpha   90.00
_cell.angle_beta   90.00
_cell.angle_gamma   90.00
#
_symmetry.space_group_name_H-M   'P 1'
#
loop_
_entity.id
_entity.type
_entity.pdbx_description
1 polymer ?
#
loop_
_entity_poly.entity_id
_entity_poly.type
_entity_poly.pdbx_seq_one_letter_code
_entity_poly.pdbx_strand_id
1 'polypeptide(L)'
;MVFLSALLLLVAFLVGSVPVGSAVLSRAGVNVRVTNAHNLGVDNVLHRVGVRLSALGALLDAGKGFLAVLMASSLGTPEVSVLAALAAYLGHLNPPRLLYGPNPPRGRGNMLLLGVLAALAVTGAVPLWAATLPVMVYAGVAGFWGYVSAATLAGLLTFTLAAATLNLDPAAKLGALALLVAATWRFKENLGRLLDGTEPRLGDPVPLAGRRSDEVVAAFMIHPMTLENFWSARRFAWLRPLVERGVISEKGVRQLAESLRPMKVGELHGIRTVDGKSIRCYLLSSPLLPDVFRDQPELATRRAIEGARLAQELGAEVFGLGAFWSVVGNKGVDVQAAVPDITITNGGAYTSGTIKAAIPGILEHFAAQGRDLKQATAGVVGANGVVAFGIARTIAPQVGKLIMIGRDLERLERSAATLRRAAKTTEIVTTTSYDTLKEADLIFTATSDPNPVIFPPHVKPGAWIFDEGRPADAHESVQAVPGVRVIPGGVVRPPGGMTSNIDLQFGEGQVPACLAETLIIAATGEHWRKSLGPQTLSENINFFVEQADKLGFQVVE
;
A
#
# COMPACT_ATOMS: atom_id res chain seq x y z
N MET A 1 18.80 -46.22 13.37
CA MET A 1 18.53 -44.88 13.94
C MET A 1 18.30 -43.83 12.86
N VAL A 2 19.25 -43.58 11.93
CA VAL A 2 19.13 -42.50 10.91
C VAL A 2 17.82 -42.54 10.10
N PHE A 3 17.43 -43.69 9.55
CA PHE A 3 16.17 -43.82 8.80
C PHE A 3 14.94 -43.45 9.63
N LEU A 4 14.89 -43.92 10.89
CA LEU A 4 13.77 -43.68 11.79
C LEU A 4 13.73 -42.21 12.23
N SER A 5 14.87 -41.58 12.48
CA SER A 5 14.96 -40.13 12.70
C SER A 5 14.43 -39.36 11.50
N ALA A 6 14.88 -39.68 10.28
CA ALA A 6 14.40 -39.01 9.06
C ALA A 6 12.89 -39.18 8.86
N LEU A 7 12.36 -40.38 9.11
CA LEU A 7 10.92 -40.66 9.06
C LEU A 7 10.15 -39.82 10.09
N LEU A 8 10.61 -39.75 11.34
CA LEU A 8 9.96 -38.96 12.39
C LEU A 8 10.02 -37.45 12.10
N LEU A 9 11.11 -36.95 11.52
CA LEU A 9 11.20 -35.55 11.07
C LEU A 9 10.22 -35.25 9.93
N LEU A 10 10.09 -36.18 8.97
CA LEU A 10 9.09 -36.07 7.90
C LEU A 10 7.67 -36.07 8.47
N VAL A 11 7.37 -36.97 9.41
CA VAL A 11 6.07 -37.03 10.08
C VAL A 11 5.81 -35.75 10.88
N ALA A 12 6.81 -35.22 11.62
CA ALA A 12 6.70 -33.96 12.34
C ALA A 12 6.36 -32.80 11.40
N PHE A 13 7.02 -32.72 10.23
CA PHE A 13 6.70 -31.75 9.19
C PHE A 13 5.25 -31.90 8.68
N LEU A 14 4.81 -33.13 8.39
CA LEU A 14 3.45 -33.39 7.92
C LEU A 14 2.40 -33.05 8.97
N VAL A 15 2.63 -33.40 10.24
CA VAL A 15 1.75 -33.04 11.37
C VAL A 15 1.67 -31.53 11.53
N GLY A 16 2.81 -30.82 11.51
CA GLY A 16 2.84 -29.36 11.55
C GLY A 16 2.07 -28.71 10.40
N SER A 17 2.15 -29.33 9.22
CA SER A 17 1.49 -28.88 7.99
C SER A 17 -0.03 -29.00 7.99
N VAL A 18 -0.63 -29.79 8.90
CA VAL A 18 -2.09 -29.96 8.94
C VAL A 18 -2.74 -28.65 9.43
N PRO A 19 -3.59 -27.98 8.64
CA PRO A 19 -4.20 -26.70 8.99
C PRO A 19 -5.41 -26.87 9.90
N VAL A 20 -5.29 -27.64 10.99
CA VAL A 20 -6.41 -27.97 11.91
C VAL A 20 -7.07 -26.74 12.51
N GLY A 21 -6.29 -25.76 12.99
CA GLY A 21 -6.84 -24.52 13.54
C GLY A 21 -7.63 -23.74 12.50
N SER A 22 -7.08 -23.56 11.30
CA SER A 22 -7.77 -22.91 10.19
C SER A 22 -8.99 -23.69 9.72
N ALA A 23 -8.97 -25.02 9.73
CA ALA A 23 -10.11 -25.84 9.31
C ALA A 23 -11.31 -25.71 10.25
N VAL A 24 -11.10 -25.44 11.54
CA VAL A 24 -12.17 -25.11 12.50
C VAL A 24 -12.77 -23.74 12.15
N LEU A 25 -11.92 -22.74 11.91
CA LEU A 25 -12.36 -21.37 11.57
C LEU A 25 -13.11 -21.32 10.22
N SER A 26 -12.65 -22.09 9.23
CA SER A 26 -13.33 -22.22 7.94
C SER A 26 -14.75 -22.75 8.05
N ARG A 27 -14.99 -23.73 8.93
CA ARG A 27 -16.33 -24.28 9.15
C ARG A 27 -17.29 -23.29 9.81
N ALA A 28 -16.75 -22.27 10.49
CA ALA A 28 -17.53 -21.19 11.08
C ALA A 28 -17.77 -20.01 10.11
N GLY A 29 -17.51 -20.19 8.81
CA GLY A 29 -17.74 -19.16 7.79
C GLY A 29 -16.59 -18.16 7.62
N VAL A 30 -15.46 -18.31 8.32
CA VAL A 30 -14.29 -17.44 8.15
C VAL A 30 -13.38 -17.97 7.05
N ASN A 31 -13.22 -17.18 5.99
CA ASN A 31 -12.26 -17.51 4.94
C ASN A 31 -10.81 -17.19 5.39
N VAL A 32 -10.20 -18.15 6.08
CA VAL A 32 -8.80 -18.13 6.58
C VAL A 32 -7.75 -18.14 5.46
N ARG A 33 -8.15 -18.35 4.20
CA ARG A 33 -7.25 -18.31 3.03
C ARG A 33 -7.05 -16.89 2.50
N VAL A 34 -8.07 -16.05 2.61
CA VAL A 34 -8.06 -14.64 2.18
C VAL A 34 -7.69 -13.71 3.33
N THR A 35 -7.91 -14.15 4.57
CA THR A 35 -7.44 -13.42 5.76
C THR A 35 -5.99 -13.84 6.06
N ASN A 36 -5.03 -12.98 5.73
CA ASN A 36 -3.61 -13.26 5.96
C ASN A 36 -3.27 -13.12 7.47
N ALA A 37 -2.21 -13.81 7.91
CA ALA A 37 -1.49 -13.60 9.17
C ALA A 37 -1.10 -12.14 9.48
N HIS A 38 -1.18 -11.24 8.49
CA HIS A 38 -1.03 -9.79 8.67
C HIS A 38 -2.13 -9.23 9.59
N ASN A 39 -3.36 -9.72 9.41
CA ASN A 39 -4.54 -9.28 10.13
C ASN A 39 -5.17 -10.34 11.04
N LEU A 40 -4.91 -11.64 10.87
CA LEU A 40 -5.39 -12.64 11.84
C LEU A 40 -4.52 -12.62 13.11
N GLY A 41 -4.55 -11.50 13.83
CA GLY A 41 -4.29 -11.49 15.27
C GLY A 41 -5.36 -12.31 15.99
N VAL A 42 -5.01 -12.84 17.16
CA VAL A 42 -5.93 -13.62 18.00
C VAL A 42 -7.26 -12.88 18.20
N ASP A 43 -7.20 -11.56 18.41
CA ASP A 43 -8.35 -10.69 18.65
C ASP A 43 -9.35 -10.65 17.49
N ASN A 44 -8.86 -10.67 16.25
CA ASN A 44 -9.73 -10.63 15.07
C ASN A 44 -10.46 -11.95 14.83
N VAL A 45 -9.80 -13.07 15.12
CA VAL A 45 -10.44 -14.38 15.12
C VAL A 45 -11.46 -14.44 16.25
N LEU A 46 -11.08 -14.00 17.45
CA LEU A 46 -11.94 -13.93 18.63
C LEU A 46 -13.24 -13.17 18.37
N HIS A 47 -13.18 -12.02 17.71
CA HIS A 47 -14.38 -11.26 17.40
C HIS A 47 -15.25 -11.89 16.30
N ARG A 48 -14.64 -12.48 15.26
CA ARG A 48 -15.41 -13.06 14.14
C ARG A 48 -16.08 -14.39 14.48
N VAL A 49 -15.43 -15.27 15.26
CA VAL A 49 -15.94 -16.63 15.56
C VAL A 49 -16.21 -16.87 17.04
N GLY A 50 -15.92 -15.91 17.91
CA GLY A 50 -16.06 -16.03 19.35
C GLY A 50 -14.89 -16.75 20.04
N VAL A 51 -14.78 -16.55 21.35
CA VAL A 51 -13.68 -17.09 22.18
C VAL A 51 -13.53 -18.60 22.10
N ARG A 52 -14.64 -19.34 22.02
CA ARG A 52 -14.63 -20.81 22.04
C ARG A 52 -13.94 -21.39 20.81
N LEU A 53 -14.31 -20.94 19.62
CA LEU A 53 -13.75 -21.45 18.37
C LEU A 53 -12.31 -20.98 18.15
N SER A 54 -11.99 -19.74 18.54
CA SER A 54 -10.61 -19.25 18.55
C SER A 54 -9.71 -20.04 19.48
N ALA A 55 -10.16 -20.31 20.71
CA ALA A 55 -9.41 -21.10 21.68
C ALA A 55 -9.23 -22.54 21.19
N LEU A 56 -10.27 -23.17 20.63
CA LEU A 56 -10.17 -24.51 20.05
C LEU A 56 -9.14 -24.55 18.91
N GLY A 57 -9.18 -23.59 17.99
CA GLY A 57 -8.21 -23.51 16.90
C GLY A 57 -6.77 -23.35 17.40
N ALA A 58 -6.56 -22.49 18.41
CA ALA A 58 -5.28 -22.29 19.07
C ALA A 58 -4.76 -23.57 19.77
N LEU A 59 -5.64 -24.27 20.51
CA LEU A 59 -5.31 -25.52 21.19
C LEU A 59 -4.95 -26.63 20.21
N LEU A 60 -5.63 -26.73 19.07
CA LEU A 60 -5.31 -27.71 18.03
C LEU A 60 -3.94 -27.41 17.38
N ASP A 61 -3.63 -26.14 17.13
CA ASP A 61 -2.32 -25.75 16.61
C ASP A 61 -1.18 -25.99 17.61
N ALA A 62 -1.42 -25.78 18.91
CA ALA A 62 -0.49 -26.16 19.96
C ALA A 62 -0.35 -27.69 20.06
N GLY A 63 -1.47 -28.41 20.02
CA GLY A 63 -1.53 -29.86 20.14
C GLY A 63 -0.74 -30.57 19.04
N LYS A 64 -0.81 -30.12 17.78
CA LYS A 64 0.00 -30.71 16.71
C LYS A 64 1.50 -30.45 16.89
N GLY A 65 1.89 -29.28 17.41
CA GLY A 65 3.28 -28.96 17.74
C GLY A 65 3.80 -29.86 18.85
N PHE A 66 2.98 -30.05 19.88
CA PHE A 66 3.26 -30.96 20.99
C PHE A 66 3.42 -32.40 20.51
N LEU A 67 2.44 -32.90 19.73
CA LEU A 67 2.44 -34.26 19.20
C LEU A 67 3.66 -34.54 18.31
N ALA A 68 4.05 -33.59 17.46
CA ALA A 68 5.22 -33.74 16.58
C ALA A 68 6.52 -34.01 17.35
N VAL A 69 6.75 -33.26 18.43
CA VAL A 69 7.91 -33.45 19.30
C VAL A 69 7.77 -34.71 20.16
N LEU A 70 6.57 -34.99 20.69
CA LEU A 70 6.32 -36.19 21.49
C LEU A 70 6.64 -37.47 20.70
N MET A 71 6.21 -37.57 19.44
CA MET A 71 6.52 -38.72 18.58
C MET A 71 8.02 -38.86 18.37
N ALA A 72 8.73 -37.76 18.13
CA ALA A 72 10.19 -37.77 17.94
C ALA A 72 10.95 -38.17 19.22
N SER A 73 10.41 -37.84 20.39
CA SER A 73 11.03 -38.17 21.67
C SER A 73 11.09 -39.67 21.97
N SER A 74 10.33 -40.51 21.25
CA SER A 74 10.37 -41.96 21.42
C SER A 74 11.75 -42.59 21.12
N LEU A 75 12.64 -41.86 20.45
CA LEU A 75 14.03 -42.27 20.22
C LEU A 75 14.97 -42.01 21.40
N GLY A 76 14.52 -41.27 22.42
CA GLY A 76 15.34 -40.91 23.58
C GLY A 76 16.47 -39.92 23.28
N THR A 77 16.46 -39.30 22.09
CA THR A 77 17.50 -38.37 21.64
C THR A 77 16.99 -36.92 21.61
N PRO A 78 17.51 -36.03 22.47
CA PRO A 78 17.13 -34.63 22.50
C PRO A 78 17.28 -33.91 21.16
N GLU A 79 18.32 -34.25 20.38
CA GLU A 79 18.59 -33.66 19.08
C GLU A 79 17.49 -33.94 18.05
N VAL A 80 16.92 -35.15 18.03
CA VAL A 80 15.82 -35.47 17.13
C VAL A 80 14.54 -34.75 17.57
N SER A 81 14.35 -34.54 18.87
CA SER A 81 13.20 -33.79 19.40
C SER A 81 13.26 -32.30 19.01
N VAL A 82 14.44 -31.67 19.09
CA VAL A 82 14.62 -30.27 18.66
C VAL A 82 14.55 -30.13 17.13
N LEU A 83 15.05 -31.11 16.37
CA LEU A 83 14.89 -31.12 14.91
C LEU A 83 13.43 -31.35 14.50
N ALA A 84 12.66 -32.14 15.26
CA ALA A 84 11.23 -32.33 15.03
C ALA A 84 10.44 -31.05 15.32
N ALA A 85 10.84 -30.28 16.34
CA ALA A 85 10.30 -28.95 16.59
C ALA A 85 10.49 -28.02 15.38
N LEU A 86 11.70 -28.00 14.80
CA LEU A 86 11.98 -27.27 13.55
C LEU A 86 11.11 -27.77 12.40
N ALA A 87 11.05 -29.08 12.18
CA ALA A 87 10.27 -29.69 11.10
C ALA A 87 8.78 -29.33 11.20
N ALA A 88 8.19 -29.44 12.40
CA ALA A 88 6.80 -29.08 12.65
C ALA A 88 6.52 -27.59 12.39
N TYR A 89 7.42 -26.71 12.81
CA TYR A 89 7.30 -25.27 12.54
C TYR A 89 7.41 -24.96 11.05
N LEU A 90 8.37 -25.55 10.34
CA LEU A 90 8.51 -25.40 8.89
C LEU A 90 7.27 -25.91 8.12
N GLY A 91 6.69 -27.02 8.57
CA GLY A 91 5.43 -27.56 8.04
C GLY A 91 4.26 -26.59 8.24
N HIS A 92 4.13 -26.04 9.45
CA HIS A 92 3.09 -25.04 9.75
C HIS A 92 3.22 -23.77 8.90
N LEU A 93 4.45 -23.30 8.67
CA LEU A 93 4.71 -22.13 7.83
C LEU A 93 4.53 -22.41 6.35
N ASN A 94 4.76 -23.65 5.91
CA ASN A 94 4.77 -24.04 4.50
C ASN A 94 3.98 -25.34 4.25
N PRO A 95 2.65 -25.36 4.46
CA PRO A 95 1.86 -26.53 4.15
C PRO A 95 1.99 -26.90 2.67
N PRO A 96 2.22 -28.18 2.32
CA PRO A 96 2.39 -28.59 0.93
C PRO A 96 1.20 -28.23 0.05
N ARG A 97 1.44 -27.46 -1.01
CA ARG A 97 0.39 -27.03 -1.96
C ARG A 97 -0.31 -28.20 -2.64
N LEU A 98 0.39 -29.32 -2.84
CA LEU A 98 -0.17 -30.55 -3.40
C LEU A 98 -1.31 -31.12 -2.53
N LEU A 99 -1.25 -30.92 -1.20
CA LEU A 99 -2.24 -31.45 -0.26
C LEU A 99 -3.36 -30.46 0.05
N TYR A 100 -3.06 -29.15 0.04
CA TYR A 100 -3.97 -28.12 0.55
C TYR A 100 -4.35 -27.03 -0.46
N GLY A 101 -3.93 -27.18 -1.72
CA GLY A 101 -4.21 -26.25 -2.81
C GLY A 101 -3.19 -25.10 -2.94
N PRO A 102 -3.44 -24.15 -3.87
CA PRO A 102 -2.46 -23.12 -4.24
C PRO A 102 -2.17 -22.12 -3.12
N ASN A 103 -3.17 -21.83 -2.28
CA ASN A 103 -3.12 -20.83 -1.20
C ASN A 103 -3.51 -21.48 0.14
N PRO A 104 -2.65 -22.32 0.72
CA PRO A 104 -2.93 -22.89 2.04
C PRO A 104 -2.99 -21.78 3.09
N PRO A 105 -3.84 -21.90 4.12
CA PRO A 105 -3.85 -20.96 5.23
C PRO A 105 -2.52 -21.04 5.96
N ARG A 106 -1.93 -19.88 6.29
CA ARG A 106 -0.60 -19.78 6.89
C ARG A 106 -0.64 -18.90 8.13
N GLY A 107 -0.40 -19.50 9.29
CA GLY A 107 -0.26 -18.78 10.55
C GLY A 107 1.12 -18.16 10.76
N ARG A 108 1.28 -17.51 11.92
CA ARG A 108 2.58 -17.10 12.46
C ARG A 108 3.25 -18.23 13.27
N GLY A 109 2.48 -19.23 13.68
CA GLY A 109 2.96 -20.41 14.40
C GLY A 109 3.14 -20.24 15.91
N ASN A 110 2.72 -19.13 16.52
CA ASN A 110 2.92 -18.88 17.96
C ASN A 110 2.37 -20.00 18.86
N MET A 111 1.14 -20.47 18.60
CA MET A 111 0.55 -21.56 19.40
C MET A 111 1.24 -22.90 19.15
N LEU A 112 1.67 -23.16 17.91
CA LEU A 112 2.48 -24.33 17.61
C LEU A 112 3.84 -24.31 18.33
N LEU A 113 4.50 -23.16 18.36
CA LEU A 113 5.75 -22.97 19.10
C LEU A 113 5.56 -23.18 20.61
N LEU A 114 4.45 -22.72 21.17
CA LEU A 114 4.10 -22.98 22.58
C LEU A 114 3.95 -24.48 22.86
N GLY A 115 3.23 -25.21 21.98
CA GLY A 115 3.09 -26.66 22.08
C GLY A 115 4.41 -27.41 21.94
N VAL A 116 5.28 -26.94 21.04
CA VAL A 116 6.66 -27.44 20.86
C VAL A 116 7.48 -27.27 22.15
N LEU A 117 7.50 -26.07 22.75
CA LEU A 117 8.24 -25.82 23.99
C LEU A 117 7.71 -26.67 25.14
N ALA A 118 6.38 -26.79 25.25
CA ALA A 118 5.76 -27.66 26.25
C ALA A 118 6.18 -29.12 26.07
N ALA A 119 6.16 -29.65 24.85
CA ALA A 119 6.59 -31.03 24.60
C ALA A 119 8.08 -31.24 24.90
N LEU A 120 8.96 -30.31 24.50
CA LEU A 120 10.39 -30.41 24.80
C LEU A 120 10.67 -30.47 26.31
N ALA A 121 9.86 -29.77 27.12
CA ALA A 121 9.93 -29.85 28.58
C ALA A 121 9.40 -31.19 29.11
N VAL A 122 8.22 -31.63 28.67
CA VAL A 122 7.57 -32.86 29.14
C VAL A 122 8.37 -34.12 28.78
N THR A 123 9.00 -34.14 27.61
CA THR A 123 9.81 -35.28 27.16
C THR A 123 11.21 -35.31 27.78
N GLY A 124 11.59 -34.26 28.53
CA GLY A 124 12.93 -34.12 29.09
C GLY A 124 14.02 -33.81 28.06
N ALA A 125 13.65 -33.50 26.81
CA ALA A 125 14.61 -33.12 25.76
C ALA A 125 15.36 -31.83 26.11
N VAL A 126 14.72 -30.91 26.84
CA VAL A 126 15.37 -29.75 27.46
C VAL A 126 14.89 -29.62 28.91
N PRO A 127 15.68 -29.06 29.83
CA PRO A 127 15.24 -28.82 31.19
C PRO A 127 14.10 -27.79 31.21
N LEU A 128 13.23 -27.90 32.22
CA LEU A 128 12.01 -27.08 32.34
C LEU A 128 12.29 -25.58 32.17
N TRP A 129 13.36 -25.06 32.79
CA TRP A 129 13.73 -23.64 32.71
C TRP A 129 14.03 -23.18 31.28
N ALA A 130 14.64 -24.04 30.45
CA ALA A 130 15.00 -23.71 29.07
C ALA A 130 13.77 -23.65 28.15
N ALA A 131 12.68 -24.33 28.52
CA ALA A 131 11.40 -24.25 27.84
C ALA A 131 10.49 -23.12 28.37
N THR A 132 10.51 -22.82 29.67
CA THR A 132 9.64 -21.80 30.28
C THR A 132 10.18 -20.38 30.19
N LEU A 133 11.51 -20.19 30.28
CA LEU A 133 12.13 -18.87 30.15
C LEU A 133 11.79 -18.14 28.83
N PRO A 134 11.83 -18.80 27.65
CA PRO A 134 11.33 -18.22 26.40
C PRO A 134 9.88 -17.70 26.46
N VAL A 135 9.00 -18.42 27.16
CA VAL A 135 7.59 -18.05 27.33
C VAL A 135 7.46 -16.84 28.26
N MET A 136 8.27 -16.77 29.31
CA MET A 136 8.31 -15.61 30.22
C MET A 136 8.84 -14.36 29.50
N VAL A 137 9.91 -14.48 28.71
CA VAL A 137 10.43 -13.37 27.90
C VAL A 137 9.42 -12.92 26.85
N TYR A 138 8.75 -13.86 26.17
CA TYR A 138 7.64 -13.55 25.27
C TYR A 138 6.56 -12.73 25.99
N ALA A 139 6.10 -13.19 27.15
CA ALA A 139 5.05 -12.51 27.91
C ALA A 139 5.49 -11.12 28.37
N GLY A 140 6.73 -10.97 28.84
CA GLY A 140 7.30 -9.68 29.24
C GLY A 140 7.40 -8.68 28.09
N VAL A 141 7.93 -9.11 26.93
CA VAL A 141 8.04 -8.24 25.74
C VAL A 141 6.66 -7.91 25.17
N ALA A 142 5.74 -8.88 25.10
CA ALA A 142 4.38 -8.64 24.65
C ALA A 142 3.63 -7.68 25.59
N GLY A 143 3.80 -7.81 26.91
CA GLY A 143 3.18 -6.92 27.89
C GLY A 143 3.76 -5.51 27.90
N PHE A 144 5.08 -5.37 27.72
CA PHE A 144 5.75 -4.06 27.75
C PHE A 144 5.65 -3.28 26.43
N TRP A 145 5.84 -3.95 25.29
CA TRP A 145 5.83 -3.29 23.96
C TRP A 145 4.54 -3.49 23.18
N GLY A 146 3.72 -4.49 23.50
CA GLY A 146 2.49 -4.81 22.75
C GLY A 146 2.73 -5.52 21.41
N TYR A 147 3.96 -5.70 20.94
CA TYR A 147 4.21 -6.30 19.63
C TYR A 147 4.42 -7.82 19.70
N VAL A 148 3.44 -8.58 19.23
CA VAL A 148 3.49 -10.05 19.17
C VAL A 148 4.68 -10.56 18.36
N SER A 149 5.01 -9.88 17.26
CA SER A 149 6.16 -10.24 16.40
C SER A 149 7.50 -10.11 17.13
N ALA A 150 7.73 -8.98 17.81
CA ALA A 150 8.93 -8.78 18.63
C ALA A 150 9.00 -9.78 19.78
N ALA A 151 7.88 -10.03 20.47
CA ALA A 151 7.80 -11.00 21.56
C ALA A 151 8.16 -12.42 21.12
N THR A 152 7.64 -12.88 19.97
CA THR A 152 7.95 -14.22 19.43
C THR A 152 9.43 -14.37 19.12
N LEU A 153 10.06 -13.37 18.50
CA LEU A 153 11.49 -13.41 18.19
C LEU A 153 12.37 -13.33 19.44
N ALA A 154 11.98 -12.52 20.43
CA ALA A 154 12.69 -12.46 21.72
C ALA A 154 12.62 -13.79 22.48
N GLY A 155 11.46 -14.45 22.49
CA GLY A 155 11.29 -15.79 23.06
C GLY A 155 12.15 -16.83 22.35
N LEU A 156 12.13 -16.86 21.01
CA LEU A 156 12.96 -17.79 20.24
C LEU A 156 14.46 -17.53 20.39
N LEU A 157 14.89 -16.26 20.44
CA LEU A 157 16.28 -15.90 20.74
C LEU A 157 16.70 -16.43 22.11
N THR A 158 15.83 -16.24 23.11
CA THR A 158 16.05 -16.77 24.46
C THR A 158 16.17 -18.30 24.46
N PHE A 159 15.34 -19.00 23.69
CA PHE A 159 15.43 -20.45 23.52
C PHE A 159 16.74 -20.86 22.86
N THR A 160 17.16 -20.19 21.78
CA THR A 160 18.44 -20.46 21.10
C THR A 160 19.63 -20.26 22.04
N LEU A 161 19.64 -19.18 22.83
CA LEU A 161 20.69 -18.91 23.81
C LEU A 161 20.70 -19.94 24.94
N ALA A 162 19.52 -20.29 25.49
CA ALA A 162 19.41 -21.35 26.49
C ALA A 162 19.96 -22.68 25.95
N ALA A 163 19.53 -23.10 24.75
CA ALA A 163 20.01 -24.32 24.10
C ALA A 163 21.52 -24.32 23.86
N ALA A 164 22.13 -23.16 23.58
CA ALA A 164 23.57 -23.03 23.40
C ALA A 164 24.36 -23.34 24.69
N THR A 165 23.81 -22.98 25.86
CA THR A 165 24.40 -23.23 27.19
C THR A 165 24.23 -24.66 27.68
N LEU A 166 23.25 -25.40 27.14
CA LEU A 166 23.02 -26.79 27.51
C LEU A 166 24.06 -27.73 26.88
N ASN A 167 24.30 -28.86 27.54
CA ASN A 167 25.10 -29.97 27.00
C ASN A 167 24.28 -30.79 25.99
N LEU A 168 23.87 -30.13 24.91
CA LEU A 168 23.15 -30.74 23.78
C LEU A 168 24.12 -31.01 22.62
N ASP A 169 23.80 -32.01 21.80
CA ASP A 169 24.49 -32.28 20.55
C ASP A 169 24.47 -31.04 19.62
N PRO A 170 25.53 -30.77 18.83
CA PRO A 170 25.57 -29.66 17.89
C PRO A 170 24.35 -29.58 16.95
N ALA A 171 23.78 -30.72 16.54
CA ALA A 171 22.59 -30.75 15.69
C ALA A 171 21.37 -30.13 16.39
N ALA A 172 21.21 -30.32 17.69
CA ALA A 172 20.14 -29.70 18.47
C ALA A 172 20.32 -28.17 18.55
N LYS A 173 21.56 -27.72 18.79
CA LYS A 173 21.90 -26.28 18.85
C LYS A 173 21.64 -25.60 17.51
N LEU A 174 22.04 -26.24 16.40
CA LEU A 174 21.74 -25.79 15.05
C LEU A 174 20.24 -25.81 14.75
N GLY A 175 19.50 -26.81 15.25
CA GLY A 175 18.03 -26.85 15.15
C GLY A 175 17.34 -25.68 15.85
N ALA A 176 17.80 -25.33 17.06
CA ALA A 176 17.29 -24.16 17.80
C ALA A 176 17.63 -22.83 17.10
N LEU A 177 18.82 -22.71 16.52
CA LEU A 177 19.19 -21.55 15.70
C LEU A 177 18.35 -21.47 14.41
N ALA A 178 18.15 -22.60 13.73
CA ALA A 178 17.35 -22.68 12.52
C ALA A 178 15.88 -22.32 12.77
N LEU A 179 15.32 -22.65 13.94
CA LEU A 179 14.00 -22.20 14.38
C LEU A 179 13.92 -20.66 14.44
N LEU A 180 14.90 -20.02 15.07
CA LEU A 180 14.99 -18.56 15.14
C LEU A 180 15.14 -17.94 13.76
N VAL A 181 16.00 -18.48 12.90
CA VAL A 181 16.20 -17.98 11.53
C VAL A 181 14.93 -18.11 10.70
N ALA A 182 14.27 -19.27 10.73
CA ALA A 182 13.01 -19.51 10.02
C ALA A 182 11.90 -18.57 10.50
N ALA A 183 11.81 -18.32 11.81
CA ALA A 183 10.85 -17.37 12.36
C ALA A 183 11.19 -15.93 11.95
N THR A 184 12.44 -15.50 12.10
CA THR A 184 12.87 -14.15 11.70
C THR A 184 12.56 -13.90 10.22
N TRP A 185 12.81 -14.86 9.33
CA TRP A 185 12.43 -14.76 7.93
C TRP A 185 10.92 -14.64 7.71
N ARG A 186 10.12 -15.39 8.47
CA ARG A 186 8.65 -15.30 8.43
C ARG A 186 8.15 -13.94 8.91
N PHE A 187 8.76 -13.38 9.94
CA PHE A 187 8.38 -12.12 10.58
C PHE A 187 9.02 -10.87 9.95
N LYS A 188 9.83 -11.00 8.89
CA LYS A 188 10.53 -9.87 8.26
C LYS A 188 9.62 -8.68 7.90
N GLU A 189 8.39 -8.94 7.45
CA GLU A 189 7.43 -7.90 7.11
C GLU A 189 6.85 -7.23 8.37
N ASN A 190 6.64 -7.98 9.46
CA ASN A 190 6.24 -7.43 10.75
C ASN A 190 7.35 -6.53 11.33
N LEU A 191 8.61 -6.93 11.18
CA LEU A 191 9.75 -6.10 11.57
C LEU A 191 9.83 -4.83 10.73
N GLY A 192 9.60 -4.92 9.41
CA GLY A 192 9.51 -3.75 8.54
C GLY A 192 8.42 -2.77 9.00
N ARG A 193 7.23 -3.28 9.33
CA ARG A 193 6.14 -2.45 9.87
C ARG A 193 6.43 -1.89 11.26
N LEU A 194 7.15 -2.62 12.10
CA LEU A 194 7.61 -2.13 13.40
C LEU A 194 8.52 -0.91 13.21
N LEU A 195 9.46 -0.98 12.26
CA LEU A 195 10.35 0.14 11.92
C LEU A 195 9.57 1.34 11.35
N ASP A 196 8.56 1.09 10.52
CA ASP A 196 7.71 2.13 9.95
C ASP A 196 6.65 2.69 10.93
N GLY A 197 6.50 2.07 12.10
CA GLY A 197 5.49 2.44 13.09
C GLY A 197 4.06 2.03 12.73
N THR A 198 3.89 1.02 11.87
CA THR A 198 2.57 0.56 11.35
C THR A 198 2.20 -0.87 11.75
N GLU A 199 3.03 -1.55 12.55
CA GLU A 199 2.70 -2.85 13.13
C GLU A 199 1.65 -2.63 14.24
N PRO A 200 0.54 -3.39 14.26
CA PRO A 200 -0.46 -3.27 15.30
C PRO A 200 0.08 -3.78 16.64
N ARG A 201 -0.30 -3.11 17.74
CA ARG A 201 -0.08 -3.59 19.10
C ARG A 201 -1.18 -4.56 19.52
N LEU A 202 -0.89 -5.40 20.50
CA LEU A 202 -1.84 -6.29 21.13
C LEU A 202 -2.97 -5.47 21.73
N GLY A 203 -4.21 -5.82 21.38
CA GLY A 203 -5.41 -5.06 21.78
C GLY A 203 -5.79 -3.90 20.86
N ASP A 204 -4.94 -3.50 19.90
CA ASP A 204 -5.32 -2.45 18.95
C ASP A 204 -6.50 -2.92 18.08
N PRO A 205 -7.51 -2.05 17.83
CA PRO A 205 -8.57 -2.36 16.89
C PRO A 205 -7.99 -2.40 15.48
N VAL A 206 -7.74 -3.62 14.99
CA VAL A 206 -7.43 -3.86 13.58
C VAL A 206 -8.69 -3.56 12.77
N PRO A 207 -8.62 -2.62 11.81
CA PRO A 207 -9.76 -2.24 11.01
C PRO A 207 -9.88 -3.31 9.92
N LEU A 208 -10.97 -4.05 9.99
CA LEU A 208 -11.32 -5.05 9.00
C LEU A 208 -12.58 -4.54 8.32
N ALA A 209 -12.63 -4.62 7.00
CA ALA A 209 -13.87 -4.49 6.24
C ALA A 209 -15.03 -5.22 6.94
N GLY A 210 -16.13 -4.51 7.14
CA GLY A 210 -17.33 -5.01 7.79
C GLY A 210 -17.24 -5.29 9.30
N ARG A 211 -16.13 -4.98 10.00
CA ARG A 211 -16.05 -5.11 11.48
C ARG A 211 -16.98 -4.12 12.18
N ARG A 212 -17.13 -2.94 11.59
CA ARG A 212 -17.87 -1.80 12.12
C ARG A 212 -18.64 -1.16 10.98
N SER A 213 -19.92 -0.89 11.19
CA SER A 213 -20.74 -0.17 10.20
C SER A 213 -20.32 1.31 10.06
N ASP A 214 -19.58 1.83 11.04
CA ASP A 214 -19.10 3.21 11.09
C ASP A 214 -17.62 3.37 10.72
N GLU A 215 -16.93 2.30 10.30
CA GLU A 215 -15.53 2.35 9.89
C GLU A 215 -15.31 1.60 8.58
N VAL A 216 -14.69 2.27 7.60
CA VAL A 216 -14.34 1.69 6.30
C VAL A 216 -12.83 1.68 6.11
N VAL A 217 -12.35 0.68 5.37
CA VAL A 217 -10.92 0.47 5.14
C VAL A 217 -10.63 0.56 3.66
N ALA A 218 -9.73 1.46 3.29
CA ALA A 218 -9.19 1.60 1.97
C ALA A 218 -7.69 1.26 1.96
N ALA A 219 -7.14 1.06 0.78
CA ALA A 219 -5.70 1.00 0.56
C ALA A 219 -5.35 1.82 -0.68
N PHE A 220 -4.14 2.37 -0.71
CA PHE A 220 -3.67 3.21 -1.78
C PHE A 220 -2.22 2.86 -2.13
N MET A 221 -1.95 2.66 -3.41
CA MET A 221 -0.62 2.32 -3.91
C MET A 221 0.19 3.59 -4.16
N ILE A 222 1.32 3.70 -3.47
CA ILE A 222 2.30 4.77 -3.61
C ILE A 222 3.65 4.23 -4.11
N HIS A 223 4.49 5.10 -4.65
CA HIS A 223 5.86 4.78 -4.99
C HIS A 223 6.76 6.01 -4.81
N PRO A 224 8.07 5.81 -4.58
CA PRO A 224 9.01 6.92 -4.57
C PRO A 224 9.13 7.54 -5.97
N MET A 225 9.11 8.88 -6.03
CA MET A 225 9.36 9.63 -7.27
C MET A 225 10.86 9.71 -7.59
N THR A 226 11.67 9.78 -6.54
CA THR A 226 13.13 9.84 -6.61
C THR A 226 13.76 8.83 -5.66
N LEU A 227 15.06 8.56 -5.84
CA LEU A 227 15.80 7.73 -4.89
C LEU A 227 15.81 8.33 -3.49
N GLU A 228 15.79 9.66 -3.35
CA GLU A 228 15.68 10.30 -2.04
C GLU A 228 14.36 9.96 -1.34
N ASN A 229 13.26 9.88 -2.09
CA ASN A 229 11.96 9.51 -1.53
C ASN A 229 11.90 8.02 -1.14
N PHE A 230 12.79 7.17 -1.66
CA PHE A 230 12.89 5.76 -1.24
C PHE A 230 13.23 5.65 0.26
N TRP A 231 13.97 6.62 0.81
CA TRP A 231 14.36 6.67 2.22
C TRP A 231 13.25 7.14 3.16
N SER A 232 12.14 7.64 2.64
CA SER A 232 11.00 8.08 3.47
C SER A 232 10.38 6.95 4.29
N ALA A 233 10.47 5.71 3.78
CA ALA A 233 10.14 4.52 4.55
C ALA A 233 11.28 4.17 5.51
N ARG A 234 11.01 4.23 6.82
CA ARG A 234 12.01 4.01 7.89
C ARG A 234 12.69 2.66 7.78
N ARG A 235 12.00 1.62 7.30
CA ARG A 235 12.57 0.29 7.04
C ARG A 235 13.74 0.28 6.05
N PHE A 236 13.87 1.32 5.21
CA PHE A 236 14.95 1.45 4.22
C PHE A 236 15.90 2.61 4.51
N ALA A 237 15.51 3.56 5.36
CA ALA A 237 16.32 4.74 5.68
C ALA A 237 17.74 4.41 6.18
N TRP A 238 17.94 3.26 6.83
CA TRP A 238 19.25 2.82 7.31
C TRP A 238 20.25 2.47 6.19
N LEU A 239 19.78 2.23 4.96
CA LEU A 239 20.63 2.01 3.79
C LEU A 239 21.25 3.31 3.26
N ARG A 240 20.58 4.45 3.46
CA ARG A 240 21.05 5.78 3.01
C ARG A 240 22.51 6.07 3.37
N PRO A 241 22.94 5.99 4.65
CA PRO A 241 24.34 6.27 5.00
C PRO A 241 25.33 5.28 4.37
N LEU A 242 24.90 4.07 4.00
CA LEU A 242 25.76 3.10 3.29
C LEU A 242 25.92 3.48 1.82
N VAL A 243 24.88 4.04 1.21
CA VAL A 243 24.93 4.56 -0.15
C VAL A 243 25.79 5.82 -0.23
N GLU A 244 25.59 6.77 0.70
CA GLU A 244 26.37 8.01 0.77
C GLU A 244 27.87 7.76 1.00
N ARG A 245 28.21 6.67 1.71
CA ARG A 245 29.61 6.23 1.92
C ARG A 245 30.18 5.38 0.77
N GLY A 246 29.39 5.11 -0.27
CA GLY A 246 29.80 4.28 -1.41
C GLY A 246 29.92 2.78 -1.10
N VAL A 247 29.46 2.32 0.06
CA VAL A 247 29.45 0.89 0.43
C VAL A 247 28.44 0.11 -0.42
N ILE A 248 27.30 0.75 -0.72
CA ILE A 248 26.26 0.23 -1.60
C ILE A 248 26.10 1.20 -2.76
N SER A 249 26.09 0.70 -4.00
CA SER A 249 25.83 1.56 -5.16
C SER A 249 24.35 1.89 -5.28
N GLU A 250 24.03 3.08 -5.81
CA GLU A 250 22.64 3.45 -6.15
C GLU A 250 21.99 2.43 -7.10
N LYS A 251 22.77 1.91 -8.06
CA LYS A 251 22.34 0.83 -8.96
C LYS A 251 21.90 -0.41 -8.18
N GLY A 252 22.63 -0.78 -7.14
CA GLY A 252 22.27 -1.89 -6.25
C GLY A 252 20.96 -1.64 -5.51
N VAL A 253 20.72 -0.41 -5.05
CA VAL A 253 19.44 -0.04 -4.42
C VAL A 253 18.28 -0.11 -5.40
N ARG A 254 18.47 0.39 -6.63
CA ARG A 254 17.45 0.31 -7.69
C ARG A 254 17.09 -1.15 -8.02
N GLN A 255 18.08 -2.02 -8.17
CA GLN A 255 17.87 -3.46 -8.38
C GLN A 255 17.15 -4.12 -7.20
N LEU A 256 17.51 -3.75 -5.97
CA LEU A 256 16.81 -4.21 -4.78
C LEU A 256 15.34 -3.77 -4.83
N ALA A 257 15.07 -2.50 -5.14
CA ALA A 257 13.72 -1.93 -5.23
C ALA A 257 12.82 -2.69 -6.21
N GLU A 258 13.33 -3.05 -7.38
CA GLU A 258 12.62 -3.86 -8.38
C GLU A 258 12.27 -5.26 -7.88
N SER A 259 13.10 -5.84 -7.01
CA SER A 259 12.88 -7.18 -6.44
C SER A 259 11.84 -7.21 -5.31
N LEU A 260 11.63 -6.08 -4.64
CA LEU A 260 10.72 -5.98 -3.49
C LEU A 260 9.26 -6.13 -3.93
N ARG A 261 8.52 -6.93 -3.15
CA ARG A 261 7.06 -7.06 -3.29
C ARG A 261 6.36 -5.88 -2.63
N PRO A 262 5.08 -5.63 -2.97
CA PRO A 262 4.27 -4.64 -2.27
C PRO A 262 4.25 -4.88 -0.76
N MET A 263 4.36 -3.80 0.02
CA MET A 263 4.43 -3.80 1.48
C MET A 263 3.56 -2.68 2.03
N LYS A 264 3.03 -2.82 3.25
CA LYS A 264 2.41 -1.70 3.97
C LYS A 264 3.53 -0.86 4.58
N VAL A 265 3.69 0.37 4.09
CA VAL A 265 4.73 1.31 4.56
C VAL A 265 4.15 2.48 5.36
N GLY A 266 2.84 2.72 5.23
CA GLY A 266 2.16 3.78 5.96
C GLY A 266 0.67 3.55 6.10
N GLU A 267 0.01 4.51 6.74
CA GLU A 267 -1.42 4.57 6.93
C GLU A 267 -1.91 5.99 7.23
N LEU A 268 -3.13 6.28 6.78
CA LEU A 268 -3.87 7.50 7.09
C LEU A 268 -4.91 7.20 8.17
N HIS A 269 -4.93 8.05 9.19
CA HIS A 269 -5.88 8.00 10.32
C HIS A 269 -6.55 9.36 10.52
N GLY A 270 -7.55 9.41 11.40
CA GLY A 270 -8.19 10.68 11.81
C GLY A 270 -9.18 11.25 10.80
N ILE A 271 -9.43 10.54 9.69
CA ILE A 271 -10.43 10.91 8.69
C ILE A 271 -11.81 10.54 9.24
N ARG A 272 -12.64 11.55 9.47
CA ARG A 272 -14.02 11.37 9.89
C ARG A 272 -14.90 12.25 9.03
N THR A 273 -15.77 11.64 8.24
CA THR A 273 -16.70 12.33 7.36
C THR A 273 -17.80 13.02 8.15
N VAL A 274 -18.46 13.99 7.52
CA VAL A 274 -19.56 14.77 8.13
C VAL A 274 -20.72 13.88 8.60
N ASP A 275 -21.00 12.79 7.90
CA ASP A 275 -22.01 11.78 8.27
C ASP A 275 -21.52 10.78 9.36
N GLY A 276 -20.32 11.00 9.91
CA GLY A 276 -19.81 10.28 11.07
C GLY A 276 -19.01 9.01 10.77
N LYS A 277 -18.80 8.63 9.50
CA LYS A 277 -17.98 7.47 9.14
C LYS A 277 -16.49 7.76 9.35
N SER A 278 -15.81 6.81 9.98
CA SER A 278 -14.36 6.80 10.11
C SER A 278 -13.74 6.11 8.91
N ILE A 279 -12.71 6.70 8.31
CA ILE A 279 -11.98 6.09 7.20
C ILE A 279 -10.55 5.80 7.65
N ARG A 280 -10.08 4.57 7.41
CA ARG A 280 -8.65 4.25 7.49
C ARG A 280 -8.13 3.87 6.11
N CYS A 281 -6.96 4.38 5.75
CA CYS A 281 -6.35 4.07 4.46
C CYS A 281 -4.94 3.53 4.64
N TYR A 282 -4.66 2.32 4.18
CA TYR A 282 -3.31 1.79 4.16
C TYR A 282 -2.51 2.32 2.97
N LEU A 283 -1.27 2.74 3.20
CA LEU A 283 -0.36 3.14 2.14
C LEU A 283 0.55 1.96 1.81
N LEU A 284 0.35 1.40 0.63
CA LEU A 284 1.11 0.27 0.12
C LEU A 284 2.18 0.76 -0.84
N SER A 285 3.38 0.21 -0.76
CA SER A 285 4.44 0.52 -1.72
C SER A 285 5.14 -0.76 -2.19
N SER A 286 5.26 -0.87 -3.51
CA SER A 286 6.34 -1.59 -4.16
C SER A 286 7.25 -0.48 -4.68
N PRO A 287 8.47 -0.30 -4.15
CA PRO A 287 9.19 0.97 -4.30
C PRO A 287 9.85 1.13 -5.69
N LEU A 288 9.10 0.86 -6.76
CA LEU A 288 9.51 1.06 -8.14
C LEU A 288 9.68 2.56 -8.41
N LEU A 289 10.77 2.91 -9.08
CA LEU A 289 11.01 4.28 -9.53
C LEU A 289 10.33 4.55 -10.88
N PRO A 290 10.09 5.82 -11.26
CA PRO A 290 9.36 6.20 -12.48
C PRO A 290 9.85 5.51 -13.76
N ASP A 291 11.16 5.32 -13.91
CA ASP A 291 11.78 4.66 -15.06
C ASP A 291 11.26 3.23 -15.28
N VAL A 292 11.00 2.49 -14.20
CA VAL A 292 10.53 1.09 -14.27
C VAL A 292 9.13 0.99 -14.86
N PHE A 293 8.26 1.98 -14.66
CA PHE A 293 6.91 1.95 -15.22
C PHE A 293 6.91 2.05 -16.75
N ARG A 294 7.86 2.80 -17.30
CA ARG A 294 8.06 2.94 -18.74
C ARG A 294 8.81 1.74 -19.32
N ASP A 295 9.89 1.34 -18.67
CA ASP A 295 10.84 0.37 -19.21
C ASP A 295 10.40 -1.08 -18.95
N GLN A 296 9.62 -1.33 -17.89
CA GLN A 296 9.14 -2.66 -17.48
C GLN A 296 7.64 -2.65 -17.07
N PRO A 297 6.71 -2.29 -17.97
CA PRO A 297 5.28 -2.15 -17.65
C PRO A 297 4.61 -3.46 -17.17
N GLU A 298 5.10 -4.61 -17.62
CA GLU A 298 4.62 -5.93 -17.16
C GLU A 298 4.96 -6.17 -15.68
N LEU A 299 6.17 -5.79 -15.25
CA LEU A 299 6.58 -5.87 -13.85
C LEU A 299 5.69 -4.96 -13.00
N ALA A 300 5.47 -3.70 -13.42
CA ALA A 300 4.58 -2.78 -12.73
C ALA A 300 3.16 -3.35 -12.60
N THR A 301 2.62 -3.95 -13.67
CA THR A 301 1.29 -4.60 -13.65
C THR A 301 1.24 -5.75 -12.66
N ARG A 302 2.25 -6.60 -12.66
CA ARG A 302 2.36 -7.68 -11.67
C ARG A 302 2.43 -7.16 -10.24
N ARG A 303 3.20 -6.09 -9.97
CA ARG A 303 3.29 -5.47 -8.63
C ARG A 303 1.97 -4.84 -8.20
N ALA A 304 1.22 -4.22 -9.12
CA ALA A 304 -0.11 -3.69 -8.83
C ALA A 304 -1.09 -4.82 -8.45
N ILE A 305 -1.05 -5.97 -9.13
CA ILE A 305 -1.87 -7.15 -8.79
C ILE A 305 -1.47 -7.71 -7.41
N GLU A 306 -0.16 -7.84 -7.14
CA GLU A 306 0.34 -8.25 -5.83
C GLU A 306 -0.11 -7.27 -4.73
N GLY A 307 -0.16 -5.97 -5.04
CA GLY A 307 -0.60 -4.90 -4.13
C GLY A 307 -2.11 -4.96 -3.84
N ALA A 308 -2.92 -5.19 -4.87
CA ALA A 308 -4.37 -5.38 -4.72
C ALA A 308 -4.71 -6.60 -3.86
N ARG A 309 -3.97 -7.72 -4.03
CA ARG A 309 -4.09 -8.90 -3.16
C ARG A 309 -3.70 -8.58 -1.72
N LEU A 310 -2.59 -7.86 -1.52
CA LEU A 310 -2.18 -7.42 -0.18
C LEU A 310 -3.24 -6.49 0.45
N ALA A 311 -3.82 -5.55 -0.30
CA ALA A 311 -4.90 -4.68 0.17
C ALA A 311 -6.11 -5.48 0.63
N GLN A 312 -6.55 -6.46 -0.18
CA GLN A 312 -7.65 -7.37 0.17
C GLN A 312 -7.32 -8.18 1.43
N GLU A 313 -6.09 -8.70 1.54
CA GLU A 313 -5.62 -9.45 2.70
C GLU A 313 -5.55 -8.58 3.98
N LEU A 314 -5.25 -7.29 3.81
CA LEU A 314 -5.31 -6.27 4.86
C LEU A 314 -6.74 -5.80 5.15
N GLY A 315 -7.75 -6.35 4.47
CA GLY A 315 -9.15 -6.08 4.71
C GLY A 315 -9.62 -4.73 4.18
N ALA A 316 -8.95 -4.17 3.17
CA ALA A 316 -9.43 -3.01 2.44
C ALA A 316 -10.51 -3.41 1.43
N GLU A 317 -11.50 -2.53 1.25
CA GLU A 317 -12.63 -2.71 0.33
C GLU A 317 -12.37 -2.03 -1.03
N VAL A 318 -11.52 -1.01 -1.02
CA VAL A 318 -11.11 -0.22 -2.19
C VAL A 318 -9.60 -0.10 -2.23
N PHE A 319 -9.00 -0.32 -3.40
CA PHE A 319 -7.59 -0.14 -3.68
C PHE A 319 -7.38 0.90 -4.79
N GLY A 320 -6.77 2.03 -4.42
CA GLY A 320 -6.45 3.10 -5.35
C GLY A 320 -5.05 2.97 -5.95
N LEU A 321 -4.93 3.27 -7.24
CA LEU A 321 -3.67 3.30 -7.96
C LEU A 321 -3.22 4.76 -8.18
N GLY A 322 -2.25 5.23 -7.40
CA GLY A 322 -1.75 6.60 -7.44
C GLY A 322 -0.61 6.84 -8.43
N ALA A 323 -0.47 8.09 -8.90
CA ALA A 323 0.63 8.53 -9.77
C ALA A 323 0.88 7.57 -10.95
N PHE A 324 2.11 7.06 -11.14
CA PHE A 324 2.40 6.13 -12.24
C PHE A 324 1.65 4.79 -12.14
N TRP A 325 1.15 4.38 -10.97
CA TRP A 325 0.28 3.21 -10.86
C TRP A 325 -1.05 3.41 -11.59
N SER A 326 -1.55 4.65 -11.70
CA SER A 326 -2.84 4.94 -12.33
C SER A 326 -2.93 4.52 -13.80
N VAL A 327 -1.77 4.39 -14.47
CA VAL A 327 -1.69 4.01 -15.89
C VAL A 327 -1.36 2.54 -16.12
N VAL A 328 -1.00 1.81 -15.05
CA VAL A 328 -0.59 0.40 -15.11
C VAL A 328 -1.78 -0.51 -15.42
N GLY A 329 -1.52 -1.61 -16.14
CA GLY A 329 -2.52 -2.66 -16.41
C GLY A 329 -3.77 -2.11 -17.09
N ASN A 330 -3.60 -1.39 -18.20
CA ASN A 330 -4.68 -0.72 -18.92
C ASN A 330 -5.49 0.24 -18.01
N LYS A 331 -4.78 1.08 -17.25
CA LYS A 331 -5.36 2.00 -16.25
C LYS A 331 -6.22 1.28 -15.20
N GLY A 332 -5.71 0.18 -14.66
CA GLY A 332 -6.30 -0.62 -13.59
C GLY A 332 -7.25 -1.74 -14.04
N VAL A 333 -7.58 -1.86 -15.34
CA VAL A 333 -8.49 -2.89 -15.85
C VAL A 333 -7.93 -4.30 -15.61
N ASP A 334 -6.65 -4.51 -15.92
CA ASP A 334 -6.02 -5.82 -15.77
C ASP A 334 -5.87 -6.19 -14.29
N VAL A 335 -5.63 -5.19 -13.44
CA VAL A 335 -5.53 -5.35 -11.98
C VAL A 335 -6.88 -5.77 -11.40
N GLN A 336 -7.97 -5.11 -11.82
CA GLN A 336 -9.32 -5.45 -11.43
C GLN A 336 -9.72 -6.86 -11.86
N ALA A 337 -9.36 -7.26 -13.08
CA ALA A 337 -9.65 -8.61 -13.59
C ALA A 337 -8.90 -9.70 -12.79
N ALA A 338 -7.66 -9.41 -12.36
CA ALA A 338 -6.85 -10.36 -11.59
C ALA A 338 -7.26 -10.49 -10.11
N VAL A 339 -7.96 -9.49 -9.57
CA VAL A 339 -8.44 -9.44 -8.17
C VAL A 339 -9.88 -8.90 -8.13
N PRO A 340 -10.88 -9.71 -8.55
CA PRO A 340 -12.25 -9.24 -8.74
C PRO A 340 -12.99 -8.86 -7.44
N ASP A 341 -12.52 -9.36 -6.30
CA ASP A 341 -13.18 -9.22 -4.99
C ASP A 341 -12.90 -7.88 -4.28
N ILE A 342 -11.98 -7.06 -4.80
CA ILE A 342 -11.67 -5.73 -4.27
C ILE A 342 -11.92 -4.68 -5.35
N THR A 343 -12.43 -3.51 -4.95
CA THR A 343 -12.69 -2.42 -5.90
C THR A 343 -11.39 -1.73 -6.27
N ILE A 344 -11.04 -1.70 -7.56
CA ILE A 344 -9.86 -0.97 -8.05
C ILE A 344 -10.28 0.36 -8.65
N THR A 345 -9.60 1.45 -8.29
CA THR A 345 -9.75 2.74 -8.99
C THR A 345 -8.40 3.37 -9.31
N ASN A 346 -8.32 4.07 -10.44
CA ASN A 346 -7.19 4.92 -10.82
C ASN A 346 -7.36 6.40 -10.40
N GLY A 347 -8.51 6.78 -9.82
CA GLY A 347 -8.73 8.11 -9.28
C GLY A 347 -8.99 9.22 -10.32
N GLY A 348 -9.19 8.87 -11.59
CA GLY A 348 -9.29 9.84 -12.68
C GLY A 348 -10.54 10.72 -12.65
N ALA A 349 -11.66 10.24 -12.10
CA ALA A 349 -12.92 10.97 -12.10
C ALA A 349 -12.91 12.14 -11.12
N TYR A 350 -12.50 11.91 -9.87
CA TYR A 350 -12.44 12.98 -8.88
C TYR A 350 -11.28 13.93 -9.15
N THR A 351 -10.13 13.45 -9.66
CA THR A 351 -9.06 14.36 -10.14
C THR A 351 -9.58 15.31 -11.24
N SER A 352 -10.40 14.82 -12.16
CA SER A 352 -11.06 15.71 -13.14
C SER A 352 -12.11 16.62 -12.48
N GLY A 353 -12.75 16.14 -11.42
CA GLY A 353 -13.75 16.87 -10.64
C GLY A 353 -13.18 18.01 -9.81
N THR A 354 -12.02 17.84 -9.18
CA THR A 354 -11.37 18.91 -8.41
C THR A 354 -11.01 20.08 -9.29
N ILE A 355 -10.58 19.82 -10.52
CA ILE A 355 -10.31 20.89 -11.48
C ILE A 355 -11.59 21.59 -11.90
N LYS A 356 -12.66 20.83 -12.18
CA LYS A 356 -13.97 21.40 -12.49
C LYS A 356 -14.49 22.27 -11.34
N ALA A 357 -14.22 21.89 -10.10
CA ALA A 357 -14.62 22.62 -8.90
C ALA A 357 -13.75 23.86 -8.65
N ALA A 358 -12.44 23.79 -8.90
CA ALA A 358 -11.49 24.87 -8.62
C ALA A 358 -11.48 25.98 -9.68
N ILE A 359 -11.69 25.64 -10.97
CA ILE A 359 -11.58 26.62 -12.08
C ILE A 359 -12.46 27.87 -11.86
N PRO A 360 -13.74 27.78 -11.46
CA PRO A 360 -14.56 28.97 -11.22
C PRO A 360 -13.94 29.95 -10.20
N GLY A 361 -13.53 29.46 -9.02
CA GLY A 361 -12.91 30.30 -7.98
C GLY A 361 -11.58 30.91 -8.44
N ILE A 362 -10.77 30.12 -9.17
CA ILE A 362 -9.54 30.61 -9.81
C ILE A 362 -9.82 31.77 -10.75
N LEU A 363 -10.80 31.63 -11.63
CA LEU A 363 -11.12 32.64 -12.65
C LEU A 363 -11.76 33.88 -12.04
N GLU A 364 -12.58 33.72 -11.00
CA GLU A 364 -13.10 34.84 -10.20
C GLU A 364 -11.97 35.61 -9.51
N HIS A 365 -11.02 34.92 -8.87
CA HIS A 365 -9.89 35.56 -8.22
C HIS A 365 -8.97 36.26 -9.23
N PHE A 366 -8.76 35.65 -10.39
CA PHE A 366 -8.01 36.26 -11.49
C PHE A 366 -8.70 37.53 -12.00
N ALA A 367 -10.02 37.50 -12.20
CA ALA A 367 -10.80 38.65 -12.62
C ALA A 367 -10.82 39.77 -11.56
N ALA A 368 -10.85 39.41 -10.28
CA ALA A 368 -10.81 40.35 -9.15
C ALA A 368 -9.49 41.15 -9.08
N GLN A 369 -8.41 40.67 -9.70
CA GLN A 369 -7.15 41.42 -9.87
C GLN A 369 -7.19 42.42 -11.04
N GLY A 370 -8.37 42.66 -11.63
CA GLY A 370 -8.54 43.58 -12.76
C GLY A 370 -8.12 43.00 -14.11
N ARG A 371 -7.93 41.68 -14.22
CA ARG A 371 -7.55 41.00 -15.45
C ARG A 371 -8.79 40.47 -16.18
N ASP A 372 -9.06 40.98 -17.39
CA ASP A 372 -10.20 40.55 -18.18
C ASP A 372 -9.97 39.16 -18.80
N LEU A 373 -10.78 38.19 -18.40
CA LEU A 373 -10.75 36.83 -18.93
C LEU A 373 -10.95 36.77 -20.45
N LYS A 374 -11.81 37.64 -21.01
CA LYS A 374 -12.08 37.66 -22.45
C LYS A 374 -10.90 38.16 -23.27
N GLN A 375 -9.92 38.81 -22.65
CA GLN A 375 -8.65 39.20 -23.27
C GLN A 375 -7.49 38.29 -22.87
N ALA A 376 -7.67 37.44 -21.85
CA ALA A 376 -6.65 36.54 -21.37
C ALA A 376 -6.39 35.38 -22.35
N THR A 377 -5.15 34.91 -22.35
CA THR A 377 -4.75 33.67 -23.05
C THR A 377 -4.56 32.54 -22.04
N ALA A 378 -5.22 31.40 -22.26
CA ALA A 378 -4.98 30.19 -21.47
C ALA A 378 -4.16 29.16 -22.26
N GLY A 379 -3.17 28.55 -21.62
CA GLY A 379 -2.44 27.39 -22.11
C GLY A 379 -2.89 26.12 -21.41
N VAL A 380 -3.15 25.04 -22.16
CA VAL A 380 -3.48 23.72 -21.62
C VAL A 380 -2.51 22.68 -22.14
N VAL A 381 -1.67 22.17 -21.25
CA VAL A 381 -0.58 21.24 -21.54
C VAL A 381 -1.00 19.81 -21.24
N GLY A 382 -0.65 18.88 -22.14
CA GLY A 382 -1.08 17.49 -22.06
C GLY A 382 -2.48 17.25 -22.63
N ALA A 383 -2.98 18.14 -23.48
CA ALA A 383 -4.36 18.19 -23.98
C ALA A 383 -4.80 16.99 -24.84
N ASN A 384 -3.90 16.06 -25.19
CA ASN A 384 -4.29 14.74 -25.72
C ASN A 384 -4.92 13.81 -24.64
N GLY A 385 -4.67 14.11 -23.36
CA GLY A 385 -5.15 13.37 -22.20
C GLY A 385 -6.53 13.81 -21.72
N VAL A 386 -7.22 12.92 -20.99
CA VAL A 386 -8.61 13.12 -20.55
C VAL A 386 -8.75 14.29 -19.59
N VAL A 387 -7.82 14.41 -18.63
CA VAL A 387 -7.83 15.46 -17.61
C VAL A 387 -7.64 16.83 -18.28
N ALA A 388 -6.49 17.04 -18.94
CA ALA A 388 -6.19 18.29 -19.64
C ALA A 388 -7.25 18.67 -20.68
N PHE A 389 -7.80 17.72 -21.44
CA PHE A 389 -8.89 18.05 -22.37
C PHE A 389 -10.18 18.48 -21.65
N GLY A 390 -10.50 17.89 -20.50
CA GLY A 390 -11.58 18.35 -19.63
C GLY A 390 -11.38 19.79 -19.15
N ILE A 391 -10.14 20.16 -18.82
CA ILE A 391 -9.75 21.55 -18.50
C ILE A 391 -10.00 22.46 -19.70
N ALA A 392 -9.46 22.11 -20.87
CA ALA A 392 -9.61 22.88 -22.09
C ALA A 392 -11.10 23.14 -22.41
N ARG A 393 -11.96 22.13 -22.24
CA ARG A 393 -13.41 22.26 -22.45
C ARG A 393 -14.07 23.25 -21.48
N THR A 394 -13.61 23.31 -20.23
CA THR A 394 -14.17 24.18 -19.19
C THR A 394 -13.70 25.63 -19.35
N ILE A 395 -12.48 25.81 -19.84
CA ILE A 395 -11.83 27.13 -19.97
C ILE A 395 -12.14 27.79 -21.31
N ALA A 396 -12.26 27.01 -22.39
CA ALA A 396 -12.48 27.56 -23.72
C ALA A 396 -13.57 28.65 -23.77
N PRO A 397 -14.77 28.48 -23.17
CA PRO A 397 -15.82 29.51 -23.24
C PRO A 397 -15.50 30.81 -22.47
N GLN A 398 -14.51 30.77 -21.58
CA GLN A 398 -14.22 31.83 -20.62
C GLN A 398 -13.11 32.77 -21.10
N VAL A 399 -12.21 32.29 -21.96
CA VAL A 399 -11.03 33.04 -22.40
C VAL A 399 -11.11 33.55 -23.83
N GLY A 400 -10.30 34.56 -24.16
CA GLY A 400 -10.16 35.08 -25.53
C GLY A 400 -9.37 34.15 -26.44
N LYS A 401 -8.31 33.53 -25.91
CA LYS A 401 -7.45 32.59 -26.64
C LYS A 401 -7.13 31.37 -25.79
N LEU A 402 -7.17 30.18 -26.41
CA LEU A 402 -6.82 28.90 -25.83
C LEU A 402 -5.73 28.23 -26.66
N ILE A 403 -4.58 27.98 -26.04
CA ILE A 403 -3.45 27.25 -26.61
C ILE A 403 -3.49 25.83 -26.05
N MET A 404 -3.73 24.83 -26.91
CA MET A 404 -3.72 23.43 -26.54
C MET A 404 -2.38 22.80 -26.96
N ILE A 405 -1.69 22.15 -26.03
CA ILE A 405 -0.38 21.55 -26.26
C ILE A 405 -0.44 20.05 -26.02
N GLY A 406 0.09 19.28 -26.97
CA GLY A 406 0.09 17.82 -26.92
C GLY A 406 1.24 17.20 -27.72
N ARG A 407 1.42 15.89 -27.62
CA ARG A 407 2.46 15.14 -28.34
C ARG A 407 2.01 14.63 -29.70
N ASP A 408 0.70 14.43 -29.86
CA ASP A 408 0.07 13.94 -31.09
C ASP A 408 -0.84 15.04 -31.63
N LEU A 409 -0.35 15.76 -32.65
CA LEU A 409 -1.04 16.91 -33.22
C LEU A 409 -2.35 16.52 -33.91
N GLU A 410 -2.41 15.35 -34.56
CA GLU A 410 -3.60 14.89 -35.28
C GLU A 410 -4.74 14.57 -34.29
N ARG A 411 -4.43 13.86 -33.21
CA ARG A 411 -5.39 13.62 -32.12
C ARG A 411 -5.79 14.92 -31.41
N LEU A 412 -4.85 15.85 -31.26
CA LEU A 412 -5.10 17.14 -30.62
C LEU A 412 -6.07 17.98 -31.44
N GLU A 413 -5.85 18.07 -32.76
CA GLU A 413 -6.71 18.81 -33.67
C GLU A 413 -8.14 18.25 -33.75
N ARG A 414 -8.28 16.92 -33.74
CA ARG A 414 -9.61 16.29 -33.61
C ARG A 414 -10.35 16.74 -32.36
N SER A 415 -9.63 16.85 -31.25
CA SER A 415 -10.19 17.28 -29.96
C SER A 415 -10.52 18.77 -29.98
N ALA A 416 -9.62 19.61 -30.51
CA ALA A 416 -9.81 21.06 -30.66
C ALA A 416 -10.97 21.40 -31.58
N ALA A 417 -11.20 20.64 -32.65
CA ALA A 417 -12.35 20.83 -33.55
C ALA A 417 -13.70 20.76 -32.81
N THR A 418 -13.81 19.92 -31.77
CA THR A 418 -15.03 19.87 -30.94
C THR A 418 -15.21 21.13 -30.10
N LEU A 419 -14.11 21.70 -29.58
CA LEU A 419 -14.12 22.93 -28.79
C LEU A 419 -14.41 24.15 -29.65
N ARG A 420 -13.86 24.23 -30.88
CA ARG A 420 -14.13 25.34 -31.82
C ARG A 420 -15.62 25.44 -32.18
N ARG A 421 -16.33 24.30 -32.21
CA ARG A 421 -17.79 24.28 -32.40
C ARG A 421 -18.56 24.81 -31.18
N ALA A 422 -18.07 24.57 -29.97
CA ALA A 422 -18.72 24.95 -28.72
C ALA A 422 -18.39 26.40 -28.29
N ALA A 423 -17.14 26.84 -28.44
CA ALA A 423 -16.63 28.14 -28.00
C ALA A 423 -16.28 29.02 -29.21
N LYS A 424 -17.31 29.54 -29.89
CA LYS A 424 -17.16 30.30 -31.16
C LYS A 424 -16.39 31.61 -31.03
N THR A 425 -16.34 32.18 -29.83
CA THR A 425 -15.72 33.48 -29.55
C THR A 425 -14.26 33.37 -29.13
N THR A 426 -13.72 32.16 -29.07
CA THR A 426 -12.38 31.89 -28.52
C THR A 426 -11.46 31.41 -29.64
N GLU A 427 -10.31 32.04 -29.76
CA GLU A 427 -9.27 31.58 -30.68
C GLU A 427 -8.64 30.29 -30.12
N ILE A 428 -8.78 29.16 -30.81
CA ILE A 428 -8.21 27.87 -30.36
C ILE A 428 -7.05 27.46 -31.26
N VAL A 429 -5.86 27.48 -30.68
CA VAL A 429 -4.58 27.12 -31.31
C VAL A 429 -4.13 25.76 -30.77
N THR A 430 -3.71 24.85 -31.64
CA THR A 430 -3.08 23.59 -31.24
C THR A 430 -1.62 23.56 -31.66
N THR A 431 -0.75 23.03 -30.80
CA THR A 431 0.68 22.95 -31.09
C THR A 431 1.33 21.79 -30.34
N THR A 432 2.54 21.42 -30.76
CA THR A 432 3.44 20.52 -30.04
C THR A 432 4.55 21.27 -29.31
N SER A 433 4.69 22.58 -29.53
CA SER A 433 5.75 23.40 -28.94
C SER A 433 5.29 24.12 -27.67
N TYR A 434 6.04 23.91 -26.58
CA TYR A 434 5.86 24.58 -25.29
C TYR A 434 6.22 26.07 -25.32
N ASP A 435 6.96 26.56 -26.32
CA ASP A 435 7.34 27.98 -26.42
C ASP A 435 6.14 28.92 -26.52
N THR A 436 5.03 28.42 -27.08
CA THR A 436 3.77 29.16 -27.20
C THR A 436 3.15 29.52 -25.84
N LEU A 437 3.54 28.84 -24.75
CA LEU A 437 3.10 29.17 -23.39
C LEU A 437 3.53 30.57 -22.94
N LYS A 438 4.53 31.18 -23.59
CA LYS A 438 4.94 32.57 -23.32
C LYS A 438 3.82 33.58 -23.52
N GLU A 439 2.77 33.23 -24.26
CA GLU A 439 1.60 34.07 -24.47
C GLU A 439 0.58 33.94 -23.31
N ALA A 440 0.60 32.83 -22.58
CA ALA A 440 -0.45 32.44 -21.65
C ALA A 440 -0.39 33.21 -20.31
N ASP A 441 -1.54 33.77 -19.92
CA ASP A 441 -1.82 34.35 -18.61
C ASP A 441 -2.10 33.30 -17.54
N LEU A 442 -2.77 32.24 -17.98
CA LEU A 442 -3.19 31.10 -17.18
C LEU A 442 -2.65 29.84 -17.86
N ILE A 443 -1.93 29.00 -17.14
CA ILE A 443 -1.39 27.75 -17.66
C ILE A 443 -1.98 26.62 -16.82
N PHE A 444 -2.56 25.63 -17.46
CA PHE A 444 -3.04 24.42 -16.83
C PHE A 444 -2.29 23.25 -17.43
N THR A 445 -1.74 22.38 -16.60
CA THR A 445 -0.93 21.26 -17.07
C THR A 445 -1.33 19.97 -16.38
N ALA A 446 -1.48 18.92 -17.18
CA ALA A 446 -1.71 17.56 -16.70
C ALA A 446 -1.08 16.59 -17.69
N THR A 447 0.23 16.34 -17.56
CA THR A 447 0.94 15.38 -18.41
C THR A 447 1.22 14.05 -17.71
N SER A 448 1.73 13.10 -18.49
CA SER A 448 2.25 11.82 -18.00
C SER A 448 3.77 11.74 -18.23
N ASP A 449 4.43 12.89 -18.44
CA ASP A 449 5.88 12.92 -18.63
C ASP A 449 6.58 12.71 -17.29
N PRO A 450 7.63 11.86 -17.21
CA PRO A 450 8.39 11.71 -15.98
C PRO A 450 9.25 12.92 -15.63
N ASN A 451 9.47 13.85 -16.56
CA ASN A 451 10.26 15.05 -16.32
C ASN A 451 9.40 16.32 -16.45
N PRO A 452 9.78 17.41 -15.77
CA PRO A 452 9.20 18.71 -16.02
C PRO A 452 9.31 19.10 -17.50
N VAL A 453 8.23 19.65 -18.05
CA VAL A 453 8.13 20.13 -19.44
C VAL A 453 8.01 21.65 -19.52
N ILE A 454 7.60 22.29 -18.43
CA ILE A 454 7.49 23.76 -18.33
C ILE A 454 8.70 24.28 -17.57
N PHE A 455 9.47 25.16 -18.21
CA PHE A 455 10.67 25.79 -17.68
C PHE A 455 10.52 27.31 -17.72
N PRO A 456 11.37 28.08 -17.02
CA PRO A 456 11.30 29.55 -17.00
C PRO A 456 11.17 30.22 -18.37
N PRO A 457 11.86 29.75 -19.45
CA PRO A 457 11.68 30.33 -20.77
C PRO A 457 10.24 30.24 -21.28
N HIS A 458 9.48 29.21 -20.91
CA HIS A 458 8.12 29.00 -21.42
C HIS A 458 7.07 29.90 -20.75
N VAL A 459 7.42 30.64 -19.69
CA VAL A 459 6.45 31.31 -18.81
C VAL A 459 6.66 32.82 -18.82
N LYS A 460 5.59 33.59 -19.03
CA LYS A 460 5.64 35.04 -18.91
C LYS A 460 5.51 35.51 -17.45
N PRO A 461 6.08 36.67 -17.09
CA PRO A 461 5.86 37.27 -15.76
C PRO A 461 4.38 37.44 -15.43
N GLY A 462 4.01 37.21 -14.17
CA GLY A 462 2.62 37.32 -13.70
C GLY A 462 1.68 36.18 -14.10
N ALA A 463 2.18 35.14 -14.78
CA ALA A 463 1.38 33.98 -15.16
C ALA A 463 1.00 33.13 -13.94
N TRP A 464 -0.21 32.57 -13.96
CA TRP A 464 -0.63 31.58 -12.96
C TRP A 464 -0.59 30.20 -13.58
N ILE A 465 0.02 29.25 -12.88
CA ILE A 465 0.24 27.88 -13.35
C ILE A 465 -0.45 26.92 -12.41
N PHE A 466 -1.38 26.14 -12.94
CA PHE A 466 -2.09 25.06 -12.27
C PHE A 466 -1.47 23.75 -12.69
N ASP A 467 -0.62 23.21 -11.82
CA ASP A 467 0.18 22.02 -12.11
C ASP A 467 -0.44 20.77 -11.49
N GLU A 468 -1.18 20.03 -12.31
CA GLU A 468 -1.78 18.73 -11.97
C GLU A 468 -0.80 17.56 -12.25
N GLY A 469 0.35 17.83 -12.84
CA GLY A 469 1.38 16.85 -13.13
C GLY A 469 1.90 16.21 -11.84
N ARG A 470 1.98 14.88 -11.83
CA ARG A 470 2.67 14.14 -10.77
C ARG A 470 3.53 13.04 -11.41
N PRO A 471 4.86 13.26 -11.58
CA PRO A 471 5.69 14.39 -11.11
C PRO A 471 5.29 15.75 -11.69
N ALA A 472 5.65 16.84 -11.01
CA ALA A 472 5.28 18.21 -11.41
C ALA A 472 5.70 18.50 -12.87
N ASP A 473 4.76 19.01 -13.66
CA ASP A 473 5.02 19.36 -15.06
C ASP A 473 5.84 20.67 -15.15
N ALA A 474 5.73 21.55 -14.15
CA ALA A 474 6.51 22.76 -14.01
C ALA A 474 7.77 22.52 -13.17
N HIS A 475 8.92 22.87 -13.74
CA HIS A 475 10.19 22.82 -13.03
C HIS A 475 10.19 23.83 -11.88
N GLU A 476 10.80 23.49 -10.74
CA GLU A 476 10.84 24.34 -9.54
C GLU A 476 11.36 25.77 -9.81
N SER A 477 12.31 25.90 -10.75
CA SER A 477 12.87 27.19 -11.15
C SER A 477 11.86 28.14 -11.80
N VAL A 478 10.69 27.65 -12.24
CA VAL A 478 9.60 28.49 -12.75
C VAL A 478 9.10 29.47 -11.68
N GLN A 479 9.20 29.12 -10.39
CA GLN A 479 8.84 30.03 -9.30
C GLN A 479 9.73 31.28 -9.23
N ALA A 480 10.92 31.25 -9.84
CA ALA A 480 11.81 32.42 -9.89
C ALA A 480 11.37 33.46 -10.94
N VAL A 481 10.41 33.13 -11.81
CA VAL A 481 9.89 34.08 -12.81
C VAL A 481 9.05 35.14 -12.08
N PRO A 482 9.28 36.46 -12.30
CA PRO A 482 8.63 37.51 -11.54
C PRO A 482 7.10 37.45 -11.58
N GLY A 483 6.48 37.48 -10.39
CA GLY A 483 5.03 37.50 -10.24
C GLY A 483 4.30 36.20 -10.62
N VAL A 484 5.04 35.14 -10.97
CA VAL A 484 4.43 33.84 -11.27
C VAL A 484 3.92 33.17 -10.00
N ARG A 485 2.73 32.57 -10.10
CA ARG A 485 2.15 31.75 -9.03
C ARG A 485 1.97 30.33 -9.54
N VAL A 486 2.65 29.37 -8.91
CA VAL A 486 2.45 27.94 -9.18
C VAL A 486 1.52 27.38 -8.11
N ILE A 487 0.37 26.89 -8.54
CA ILE A 487 -0.70 26.36 -7.71
C ILE A 487 -0.73 24.85 -7.95
N PRO A 488 -0.51 24.03 -6.89
CA PRO A 488 -0.53 22.59 -7.03
C PRO A 488 -1.96 22.13 -7.31
N GLY A 489 -2.12 21.49 -8.45
CA GLY A 489 -3.37 20.89 -8.87
C GLY A 489 -3.69 19.60 -8.12
N GLY A 490 -4.99 19.29 -8.04
CA GLY A 490 -5.47 17.99 -7.59
C GLY A 490 -5.15 17.66 -6.13
N VAL A 491 -5.05 18.68 -5.27
CA VAL A 491 -4.81 18.51 -3.83
C VAL A 491 -6.11 18.65 -3.06
N VAL A 492 -6.35 17.72 -2.13
CA VAL A 492 -7.59 17.63 -1.36
C VAL A 492 -7.25 17.50 0.11
N ARG A 493 -7.96 18.22 0.96
CA ARG A 493 -7.97 18.05 2.41
C ARG A 493 -9.14 17.14 2.81
N PRO A 494 -8.90 15.91 3.28
CA PRO A 494 -9.94 15.07 3.85
C PRO A 494 -10.53 15.69 5.13
N PRO A 495 -11.79 15.38 5.47
CA PRO A 495 -12.44 15.88 6.68
C PRO A 495 -11.82 15.25 7.94
N GLY A 496 -11.97 15.96 9.06
CA GLY A 496 -11.42 15.55 10.36
C GLY A 496 -9.97 16.01 10.55
N GLY A 497 -9.24 15.32 11.42
CA GLY A 497 -7.84 15.60 11.74
C GLY A 497 -6.93 14.57 11.10
N MET A 498 -6.92 14.49 9.76
CA MET A 498 -6.19 13.43 9.07
C MET A 498 -4.68 13.52 9.33
N THR A 499 -4.09 12.41 9.75
CA THR A 499 -2.65 12.28 9.98
C THR A 499 -2.09 11.09 9.19
N SER A 500 -0.82 11.19 8.80
CA SER A 500 -0.06 10.13 8.15
C SER A 500 1.26 9.89 8.89
N ASN A 501 1.72 8.65 8.94
CA ASN A 501 3.06 8.31 9.46
C ASN A 501 4.17 8.49 8.41
N ILE A 502 3.80 8.78 7.16
CA ILE A 502 4.71 9.06 6.04
C ILE A 502 4.30 10.37 5.37
N ASP A 503 5.27 11.17 4.97
CA ASP A 503 5.02 12.38 4.19
C ASP A 503 4.65 12.00 2.75
N LEU A 504 3.42 12.33 2.35
CA LEU A 504 2.91 12.12 0.99
C LEU A 504 3.34 13.22 0.02
N GLN A 505 3.97 14.31 0.51
CA GLN A 505 4.46 15.45 -0.28
C GLN A 505 3.35 16.33 -0.87
N PHE A 506 2.19 16.36 -0.22
CA PHE A 506 1.05 17.23 -0.57
C PHE A 506 0.76 18.28 0.50
N GLY A 507 1.58 18.35 1.56
CA GLY A 507 1.33 19.17 2.73
C GLY A 507 0.62 18.41 3.85
N GLU A 508 0.73 18.93 5.07
CA GLU A 508 0.13 18.31 6.25
C GLU A 508 -1.40 18.26 6.12
N GLY A 509 -1.98 17.11 6.44
CA GLY A 509 -3.43 16.89 6.35
C GLY A 509 -3.98 16.86 4.92
N GLN A 510 -3.14 16.77 3.89
CA GLN A 510 -3.54 16.82 2.48
C GLN A 510 -3.18 15.53 1.73
N VAL A 511 -3.97 15.20 0.72
CA VAL A 511 -3.83 14.02 -0.14
C VAL A 511 -4.08 14.40 -1.60
N PRO A 512 -3.57 13.62 -2.58
CA PRO A 512 -3.94 13.83 -3.96
C PRO A 512 -5.41 13.43 -4.21
N ALA A 513 -6.05 14.05 -5.20
CA ALA A 513 -7.45 13.82 -5.57
C ALA A 513 -7.73 12.35 -5.93
N CYS A 514 -6.77 11.66 -6.55
CA CYS A 514 -6.90 10.23 -6.85
C CYS A 514 -6.97 9.36 -5.58
N LEU A 515 -6.28 9.74 -4.51
CA LEU A 515 -6.42 9.10 -3.20
C LEU A 515 -7.77 9.46 -2.59
N ALA A 516 -8.18 10.73 -2.63
CA ALA A 516 -9.49 11.14 -2.12
C ALA A 516 -10.65 10.40 -2.82
N GLU A 517 -10.58 10.13 -4.13
CA GLU A 517 -11.55 9.27 -4.82
C GLU A 517 -11.67 7.89 -4.17
N THR A 518 -10.52 7.28 -3.86
CA THR A 518 -10.44 5.98 -3.19
C THR A 518 -11.16 6.00 -1.84
N LEU A 519 -10.98 7.08 -1.08
CA LEU A 519 -11.65 7.27 0.23
C LEU A 519 -13.16 7.50 0.05
N ILE A 520 -13.58 8.29 -0.93
CA ILE A 520 -14.99 8.59 -1.20
C ILE A 520 -15.74 7.32 -1.65
N ILE A 521 -15.13 6.48 -2.49
CA ILE A 521 -15.73 5.18 -2.86
C ILE A 521 -15.90 4.31 -1.61
N ALA A 522 -14.87 4.21 -0.76
CA ALA A 522 -14.94 3.42 0.46
C ALA A 522 -16.02 3.97 1.42
N ALA A 523 -16.12 5.30 1.58
CA ALA A 523 -17.09 5.92 2.46
C ALA A 523 -18.53 5.78 1.97
N THR A 524 -18.76 5.90 0.66
CA THR A 524 -20.11 5.83 0.08
C THR A 524 -20.58 4.40 -0.15
N GLY A 525 -19.65 3.45 -0.34
CA GLY A 525 -19.97 2.08 -0.76
C GLY A 525 -20.36 1.98 -2.24
N GLU A 526 -20.21 3.05 -3.02
CA GLU A 526 -20.59 3.12 -4.44
C GLU A 526 -19.51 2.51 -5.33
N HIS A 527 -19.17 1.23 -5.09
CA HIS A 527 -18.06 0.50 -5.72
C HIS A 527 -18.11 0.45 -7.25
N TRP A 528 -19.30 0.57 -7.83
CA TRP A 528 -19.50 0.56 -9.28
C TRP A 528 -19.06 1.86 -9.96
N ARG A 529 -18.86 2.95 -9.21
CA ARG A 529 -18.39 4.25 -9.73
C ARG A 529 -16.87 4.37 -9.83
N LYS A 530 -16.16 3.25 -9.69
CA LYS A 530 -14.71 3.17 -9.86
C LYS A 530 -14.22 3.72 -11.21
N SER A 531 -13.08 4.40 -11.19
CA SER A 531 -12.43 4.89 -12.39
C SER A 531 -11.47 3.83 -12.94
N LEU A 532 -11.78 3.29 -14.13
CA LEU A 532 -10.95 2.30 -14.82
C LEU A 532 -10.85 2.62 -16.30
N GLY A 533 -9.73 2.24 -16.91
CA GLY A 533 -9.55 2.39 -18.35
C GLY A 533 -9.40 3.86 -18.79
N PRO A 534 -9.45 4.11 -20.11
CA PRO A 534 -9.15 5.43 -20.67
C PRO A 534 -10.32 6.41 -20.64
N GLN A 535 -11.52 5.99 -20.28
CA GLN A 535 -12.71 6.84 -20.33
C GLN A 535 -13.20 7.17 -18.92
N THR A 536 -13.60 8.43 -18.74
CA THR A 536 -14.17 8.91 -17.48
C THR A 536 -15.56 9.47 -17.79
N LEU A 537 -16.59 8.88 -17.18
CA LEU A 537 -17.97 9.29 -17.38
C LEU A 537 -18.23 10.62 -16.66
N SER A 538 -18.88 11.57 -17.35
CA SER A 538 -19.17 12.90 -16.77
C SER A 538 -20.10 12.82 -15.55
N GLU A 539 -20.99 11.83 -15.50
CA GLU A 539 -21.83 11.53 -14.34
C GLU A 539 -21.00 11.15 -13.10
N ASN A 540 -19.90 10.39 -13.27
CA ASN A 540 -19.02 10.02 -12.16
C ASN A 540 -18.24 11.23 -11.66
N ILE A 541 -17.78 12.10 -12.56
CA ILE A 541 -17.12 13.37 -12.18
C ILE A 541 -18.05 14.19 -11.29
N ASN A 542 -19.29 14.39 -11.71
CA ASN A 542 -20.27 15.17 -10.94
C ASN A 542 -20.58 14.50 -9.60
N PHE A 543 -20.78 13.18 -9.59
CA PHE A 543 -21.00 12.41 -8.37
C PHE A 543 -19.86 12.62 -7.36
N PHE A 544 -18.60 12.51 -7.78
CA PHE A 544 -17.48 12.64 -6.85
C PHE A 544 -17.34 14.06 -6.30
N VAL A 545 -17.59 15.10 -7.11
CA VAL A 545 -17.61 16.48 -6.62
C VAL A 545 -18.71 16.69 -5.58
N GLU A 546 -19.93 16.20 -5.85
CA GLU A 546 -21.06 16.32 -4.92
C GLU A 546 -20.84 15.53 -3.63
N GLN A 547 -20.33 14.30 -3.73
CA GLN A 547 -20.07 13.46 -2.55
C GLN A 547 -18.88 13.97 -1.75
N ALA A 548 -17.85 14.51 -2.38
CA ALA A 548 -16.74 15.14 -1.69
C ALA A 548 -17.23 16.25 -0.77
N ASP A 549 -18.05 17.16 -1.28
CA ASP A 549 -18.63 18.27 -0.52
C ASP A 549 -19.50 17.74 0.64
N LYS A 550 -20.42 16.80 0.37
CA LYS A 550 -21.28 16.17 1.39
C LYS A 550 -20.50 15.48 2.50
N LEU A 551 -19.39 14.82 2.16
CA LEU A 551 -18.55 14.12 3.12
C LEU A 551 -17.56 15.05 3.84
N GLY A 552 -17.38 16.28 3.36
CA GLY A 552 -16.49 17.31 3.94
C GLY A 552 -15.07 17.35 3.38
N PHE A 553 -14.82 16.76 2.21
CA PHE A 553 -13.55 16.88 1.51
C PHE A 553 -13.46 18.26 0.84
N GLN A 554 -12.33 18.94 1.00
CA GLN A 554 -12.11 20.29 0.46
C GLN A 554 -10.98 20.30 -0.56
N VAL A 555 -11.21 20.92 -1.73
CA VAL A 555 -10.13 21.17 -2.70
C VAL A 555 -9.27 22.32 -2.17
N VAL A 556 -7.95 22.17 -2.27
CA VAL A 556 -7.00 23.21 -1.87
C VAL A 556 -6.75 24.13 -3.07
N GLU A 557 -6.91 25.44 -2.86
CA GLU A 557 -6.80 26.50 -3.89
C GLU A 557 -5.54 27.37 -3.75
#